data_AF-A0A7C6LF27-F1
#
_entry.id   AF-A0A7C6LF27-F1
#
_cell.length_a   1.000
_cell.length_b   1.000
_cell.length_c   1.000
_cell.angle_alpha   90.00
_cell.angle_beta   90.00
_cell.angle_gamma   90.00
#
_symmetry.space_group_name_H-M   'P 1'
#
loop_
_entity.id
_entity.type
_entity.pdbx_description
1 polymer ?
#
loop_
_entity_poly.entity_id
_entity_poly.type
_entity_poly.pdbx_seq_one_letter_code
_entity_poly.pdbx_strand_id
1 'polypeptide(L)'
;MSTLNREIRRKILRPLVQSESGTINSNIIARAVKRLDEYAMADEHVASLCRDALVVRQKGSGSWKDPSVAIKFIELVKALYSSRRISKQEFVFYAAMPAIHIHEERWTDGYYDDELQQIVGKIERVRAEYGLANDEYWPLGEGPLEYRRLNEEYESVLVKKLISTFREFGLDELAEMKEKSPDEFDVDFERGRRSIFHRDEKELILRDIVVRYEKEAQNAAATGAYFAAITSLGAGVEGLLILKCLRSPHKAARIAKKLPKRIRPRYEHDPMTWTFETLIEVCLRAGWLPKIETSVAVYNSAELAHRLRQMRNYVHPSRNVVDRPWIEMDEREYLDAYAIYIVLFTVLGKVW
;
A
#
# COMPACT_ATOMS: atom_id res chain seq x y z
N MET A 1 -47.98 10.62 20.75
CA MET A 1 -46.49 10.66 20.77
C MET A 1 -46.06 12.09 21.08
N SER A 2 -45.26 12.32 22.13
CA SER A 2 -44.90 13.67 22.58
C SER A 2 -44.05 14.43 21.55
N THR A 3 -44.21 15.75 21.48
CA THR A 3 -43.42 16.68 20.66
C THR A 3 -41.92 16.54 20.91
N LEU A 4 -41.52 16.29 22.16
CA LEU A 4 -40.13 16.01 22.57
C LEU A 4 -39.54 14.79 21.83
N ASN A 5 -40.35 13.73 21.65
CA ASN A 5 -39.90 12.51 20.96
C ASN A 5 -39.74 12.74 19.44
N ARG A 6 -40.52 13.66 18.87
CA ARG A 6 -40.41 14.07 17.45
C ARG A 6 -39.17 14.95 17.21
N GLU A 7 -38.86 15.87 18.12
CA GLU A 7 -37.66 16.70 18.04
C GLU A 7 -36.37 15.91 18.24
N ILE A 8 -36.35 15.00 19.22
CA ILE A 8 -35.21 14.10 19.45
C ILE A 8 -35.00 13.19 18.23
N ARG A 9 -36.07 12.58 17.68
CA ARG A 9 -35.96 11.81 16.42
C ARG A 9 -35.43 12.63 15.26
N ARG A 10 -35.89 13.87 15.09
CA ARG A 10 -35.38 14.79 14.05
C ARG A 10 -33.91 15.17 14.27
N LYS A 11 -33.45 15.30 15.51
CA LYS A 11 -32.06 15.63 15.83
C LYS A 11 -31.13 14.42 15.66
N ILE A 12 -31.56 13.22 16.06
CA ILE A 12 -30.76 11.98 15.99
C ILE A 12 -30.67 11.44 14.55
N LEU A 13 -31.77 11.49 13.78
CA LEU A 13 -31.79 10.97 12.41
C LEU A 13 -31.39 12.01 11.35
N ARG A 14 -30.95 13.20 11.77
CA ARG A 14 -30.61 14.32 10.88
C ARG A 14 -29.56 13.99 9.80
N PRO A 15 -28.53 13.14 10.04
CA PRO A 15 -27.60 12.73 8.98
C PRO A 15 -28.28 11.89 7.88
N LEU A 16 -29.26 11.06 8.24
CA LEU A 16 -30.05 10.28 7.28
C LEU A 16 -31.10 11.13 6.56
N VAL A 17 -31.55 12.25 7.16
CA VAL A 17 -32.59 13.14 6.63
C VAL A 17 -32.02 14.32 5.80
N GLN A 18 -30.69 14.50 5.74
CA GLN A 18 -30.08 15.46 4.80
C GLN A 18 -30.40 15.13 3.33
N SER A 19 -30.83 13.90 3.02
CA SER A 19 -31.29 13.50 1.68
C SER A 19 -32.78 13.72 1.41
N GLU A 20 -33.62 13.92 2.43
CA GLU A 20 -35.09 14.02 2.24
C GLU A 20 -35.62 15.47 2.23
N SER A 21 -34.90 16.44 2.78
CA SER A 21 -35.40 17.83 2.86
C SER A 21 -34.41 18.93 2.51
N GLY A 22 -33.18 18.59 2.13
CA GLY A 22 -32.23 19.53 1.53
C GLY A 22 -32.05 19.14 0.07
N THR A 23 -32.25 20.07 -0.85
CA THR A 23 -31.94 19.90 -2.27
C THR A 23 -30.58 19.22 -2.36
N ILE A 24 -30.52 17.95 -2.77
CA ILE A 24 -29.22 17.29 -2.96
C ILE A 24 -28.48 18.20 -3.91
N ASN A 25 -27.36 18.76 -3.46
CA ASN A 25 -26.65 19.78 -4.19
C ASN A 25 -26.35 19.21 -5.58
N SER A 26 -27.01 19.73 -6.61
CA SER A 26 -26.93 19.22 -7.97
C SER A 26 -25.49 19.20 -8.46
N ASN A 27 -24.64 20.10 -7.94
CA ASN A 27 -23.21 20.12 -8.21
C ASN A 27 -22.43 18.97 -7.55
N ILE A 28 -22.90 18.40 -6.43
CA ILE A 28 -22.31 17.19 -5.83
C ILE A 28 -22.67 15.96 -6.65
N ILE A 29 -23.96 15.82 -7.04
CA ILE A 29 -24.39 14.73 -7.92
C ILE A 29 -23.68 14.82 -9.27
N ALA A 30 -23.66 15.99 -9.91
CA ALA A 30 -22.99 16.17 -11.20
C ALA A 30 -21.50 15.83 -11.14
N ARG A 31 -20.79 16.22 -10.05
CA ARG A 31 -19.39 15.83 -9.84
C ARG A 31 -19.22 14.33 -9.62
N ALA A 32 -20.12 13.69 -8.87
CA ALA A 32 -20.08 12.24 -8.66
C ALA A 32 -20.36 11.47 -9.95
N VAL A 33 -21.39 11.85 -10.70
CA VAL A 33 -21.74 11.27 -12.01
C VAL A 33 -20.60 11.46 -13.00
N LYS A 34 -20.03 12.66 -13.11
CA LYS A 34 -18.86 12.91 -13.97
C LYS A 34 -17.69 11.95 -13.65
N ARG A 35 -17.39 11.72 -12.37
CA ARG A 35 -16.35 10.76 -11.95
C ARG A 35 -16.68 9.31 -12.34
N LEU A 36 -17.96 8.93 -12.33
CA LEU A 36 -18.41 7.62 -12.77
C LEU A 36 -18.38 7.49 -14.30
N ASP A 37 -18.71 8.56 -15.02
CA ASP A 37 -18.61 8.62 -16.49
C ASP A 37 -17.15 8.51 -16.95
N GLU A 38 -16.22 9.23 -16.30
CA GLU A 38 -14.78 9.12 -16.54
C GLU A 38 -14.28 7.68 -16.35
N TYR A 39 -14.74 7.00 -15.30
CA TYR A 39 -14.46 5.59 -15.05
C TYR A 39 -15.04 4.67 -16.15
N ALA A 40 -16.30 4.87 -16.53
CA ALA A 40 -16.98 4.04 -17.53
C ALA A 40 -16.35 4.19 -18.92
N MET A 41 -16.02 5.42 -19.33
CA MET A 41 -15.31 5.69 -20.57
C MET A 41 -13.94 5.00 -20.56
N ALA A 42 -13.15 5.13 -19.49
CA ALA A 42 -11.86 4.45 -19.40
C ALA A 42 -11.99 2.93 -19.55
N ASP A 43 -13.00 2.32 -18.92
CA ASP A 43 -13.23 0.87 -18.98
C ASP A 43 -13.54 0.38 -20.41
N GLU A 44 -14.34 1.12 -21.17
CA GLU A 44 -14.64 0.82 -22.57
C GLU A 44 -13.36 0.84 -23.45
N HIS A 45 -12.47 1.80 -23.19
CA HIS A 45 -11.24 1.97 -23.97
C HIS A 45 -10.17 0.92 -23.66
N VAL A 46 -10.13 0.37 -22.43
CA VAL A 46 -9.15 -0.64 -22.02
C VAL A 46 -9.17 -1.86 -22.95
N ALA A 47 -10.34 -2.33 -23.37
CA ALA A 47 -10.45 -3.51 -24.23
C ALA A 47 -9.83 -3.28 -25.62
N SER A 48 -9.95 -2.08 -26.17
CA SER A 48 -9.31 -1.73 -27.43
C SER A 48 -7.79 -1.62 -27.28
N LEU A 49 -7.33 -0.86 -26.28
CA LEU A 49 -5.91 -0.63 -26.04
C LEU A 49 -5.15 -1.93 -25.71
N CYS A 50 -5.78 -2.86 -24.98
CA CYS A 50 -5.22 -4.19 -24.74
C CYS A 50 -5.00 -4.98 -26.04
N ARG A 51 -5.94 -4.93 -26.98
CA ARG A 51 -5.79 -5.60 -28.29
C ARG A 51 -4.65 -5.00 -29.09
N ASP A 52 -4.55 -3.67 -29.11
CA ASP A 52 -3.49 -2.96 -29.83
C ASP A 52 -2.11 -3.25 -29.24
N ALA A 53 -1.98 -3.28 -27.91
CA ALA A 53 -0.75 -3.64 -27.22
C ALA A 53 -0.30 -5.09 -27.49
N LEU A 54 -1.25 -6.05 -27.54
CA LEU A 54 -0.95 -7.45 -27.87
C LEU A 54 -0.46 -7.62 -29.31
N VAL A 55 -1.05 -6.88 -30.26
CA VAL A 55 -0.63 -6.91 -31.67
C VAL A 55 0.79 -6.38 -31.84
N VAL A 56 1.16 -5.33 -31.12
CA VAL A 56 2.55 -4.79 -31.11
C VAL A 56 3.54 -5.84 -30.59
N ARG A 57 3.19 -6.57 -29.53
CA ARG A 57 4.04 -7.63 -28.96
C ARG A 57 4.21 -8.85 -29.88
N GLN A 58 3.17 -9.23 -30.62
CA GLN A 58 3.21 -10.40 -31.52
C GLN A 58 3.98 -10.16 -32.81
N LYS A 59 4.03 -8.94 -33.33
CA LYS A 59 4.71 -8.63 -34.60
C LYS A 59 6.23 -8.61 -34.51
N GLY A 60 6.82 -8.77 -33.32
CA GLY A 60 8.28 -8.82 -33.12
C GLY A 60 9.03 -7.56 -33.58
N SER A 61 8.31 -6.52 -34.02
CA SER A 61 8.86 -5.35 -34.73
C SER A 61 9.07 -4.14 -33.83
N GLY A 62 8.57 -4.19 -32.60
CA GLY A 62 8.73 -3.12 -31.62
C GLY A 62 9.79 -3.52 -30.61
N SER A 63 11.00 -2.99 -30.79
CA SER A 63 11.95 -2.96 -29.68
C SER A 63 11.27 -2.21 -28.52
N TRP A 64 11.37 -2.68 -27.27
CA TRP A 64 10.87 -1.92 -26.10
C TRP A 64 11.52 -0.52 -25.98
N LYS A 65 12.59 -0.34 -26.77
CA LYS A 65 13.38 0.85 -27.08
C LYS A 65 12.68 1.89 -27.96
N ASP A 66 11.65 1.49 -28.70
CA ASP A 66 10.94 2.36 -29.63
C ASP A 66 10.00 3.31 -28.86
N PRO A 67 10.20 4.64 -28.94
CA PRO A 67 9.32 5.62 -28.28
C PRO A 67 7.84 5.45 -28.64
N SER A 68 7.53 5.02 -29.87
CA SER A 68 6.14 4.80 -30.31
C SER A 68 5.47 3.61 -29.61
N VAL A 69 6.25 2.59 -29.23
CA VAL A 69 5.79 1.43 -28.45
C VAL A 69 5.60 1.82 -26.99
N ALA A 70 6.53 2.60 -26.44
CA ALA A 70 6.43 3.13 -25.08
C ALA A 70 5.18 4.01 -24.90
N ILE A 71 4.87 4.90 -25.86
CA ILE A 71 3.66 5.74 -25.84
C ILE A 71 2.41 4.87 -25.72
N LYS A 72 2.24 3.87 -26.59
CA LYS A 72 1.06 2.98 -26.57
C LYS A 72 0.93 2.21 -25.26
N PHE A 73 2.05 1.77 -24.70
CA PHE A 73 2.04 1.08 -23.41
C PHE A 73 1.63 2.03 -22.27
N ILE A 74 2.17 3.25 -22.26
CA ILE A 74 1.83 4.28 -21.27
C ILE A 74 0.35 4.67 -21.38
N GLU A 75 -0.20 4.80 -22.59
CA GLU A 75 -1.63 5.04 -22.81
C GLU A 75 -2.51 3.92 -22.23
N LEU A 76 -2.14 2.66 -22.46
CA LEU A 76 -2.82 1.52 -21.85
C LEU A 76 -2.77 1.59 -20.32
N VAL A 77 -1.60 1.90 -19.74
CA VAL A 77 -1.43 1.99 -18.28
C VAL A 77 -2.27 3.13 -17.69
N LYS A 78 -2.33 4.29 -18.37
CA LYS A 78 -3.22 5.41 -17.99
C LYS A 78 -4.70 4.99 -18.01
N ALA A 79 -5.12 4.23 -19.02
CA ALA A 79 -6.49 3.71 -19.11
C ALA A 79 -6.79 2.69 -18.00
N LEU A 80 -5.85 1.79 -17.69
CA LEU A 80 -5.98 0.83 -16.59
C LEU A 80 -6.10 1.53 -15.22
N TYR A 81 -5.33 2.59 -14.99
CA TYR A 81 -5.41 3.35 -13.74
C TYR A 81 -6.71 4.16 -13.64
N SER A 82 -7.12 4.81 -14.73
CA SER A 82 -8.37 5.58 -14.79
C SER A 82 -9.60 4.70 -14.60
N SER A 83 -9.57 3.47 -15.13
CA SER A 83 -10.58 2.42 -14.92
C SER A 83 -10.43 1.66 -13.60
N ARG A 84 -9.56 2.12 -12.68
CA ARG A 84 -9.36 1.50 -11.34
C ARG A 84 -8.98 0.02 -11.36
N ARG A 85 -8.45 -0.48 -12.47
CA ARG A 85 -7.99 -1.88 -12.61
C ARG A 85 -6.60 -2.10 -12.01
N ILE A 86 -5.83 -1.03 -11.83
CA ILE A 86 -4.55 -1.02 -11.13
C ILE A 86 -4.51 0.08 -10.07
N SER A 87 -3.72 -0.13 -9.03
CA SER A 87 -3.46 0.83 -7.97
C SER A 87 -2.53 1.98 -8.43
N LYS A 88 -2.40 3.03 -7.60
CA LYS A 88 -1.45 4.13 -7.86
C LYS A 88 -0.02 3.61 -7.94
N GLN A 89 0.39 2.73 -7.04
CA GLN A 89 1.74 2.16 -7.02
C GLN A 89 2.04 1.38 -8.30
N GLU A 90 1.09 0.55 -8.75
CA GLU A 90 1.21 -0.16 -10.02
C GLU A 90 1.25 0.79 -11.22
N PHE A 91 0.46 1.88 -11.19
CA PHE A 91 0.52 2.92 -12.20
C PHE A 91 1.91 3.58 -12.26
N VAL A 92 2.45 4.02 -11.12
CA VAL A 92 3.79 4.64 -11.03
C VAL A 92 4.84 3.71 -11.64
N PHE A 93 4.83 2.44 -11.25
CA PHE A 93 5.76 1.44 -11.80
C PHE A 93 5.57 1.22 -13.31
N TYR A 94 4.37 0.83 -13.75
CA TYR A 94 4.14 0.49 -15.15
C TYR A 94 4.31 1.69 -16.09
N ALA A 95 3.92 2.89 -15.67
CA ALA A 95 4.05 4.07 -16.51
C ALA A 95 5.51 4.56 -16.58
N ALA A 96 6.26 4.49 -15.48
CA ALA A 96 7.66 4.92 -15.46
C ALA A 96 8.60 3.97 -16.22
N MET A 97 8.36 2.65 -16.16
CA MET A 97 9.29 1.64 -16.70
C MET A 97 9.69 1.87 -18.18
N PRO A 98 8.77 2.06 -19.15
CA PRO A 98 9.16 2.33 -20.54
C PRO A 98 9.97 3.62 -20.71
N ALA A 99 9.65 4.67 -19.95
CA ALA A 99 10.36 5.94 -20.02
C ALA A 99 11.77 5.85 -19.41
N ILE A 100 11.93 5.13 -18.28
CA ILE A 100 13.23 4.82 -17.67
C ILE A 100 14.10 4.05 -18.65
N HIS A 101 13.55 3.00 -19.24
CA HIS A 101 14.21 2.20 -20.27
C HIS A 101 14.72 3.03 -21.45
N ILE A 102 13.89 3.91 -22.02
CA ILE A 102 14.32 4.79 -23.12
C ILE A 102 15.40 5.79 -22.65
N HIS A 103 15.28 6.29 -21.43
CA HIS A 103 16.30 7.16 -20.83
C HIS A 103 17.65 6.45 -20.66
N GLU A 104 17.67 5.24 -20.10
CA GLU A 104 18.88 4.42 -19.91
C GLU A 104 19.58 4.10 -21.25
N GLU A 105 18.80 3.95 -22.32
CA GLU A 105 19.35 3.71 -23.65
C GLU A 105 19.93 4.94 -24.29
N ARG A 106 19.22 6.07 -24.22
CA ARG A 106 19.78 7.36 -24.64
C ARG A 106 21.09 7.66 -23.91
N TRP A 107 21.14 7.32 -22.62
CA TRP A 107 22.38 7.43 -21.86
C TRP A 107 23.47 6.49 -22.40
N THR A 108 23.16 5.20 -22.60
CA THR A 108 24.12 4.20 -23.10
C THR A 108 24.63 4.52 -24.50
N ASP A 109 23.78 5.08 -25.37
CA ASP A 109 24.10 5.44 -26.76
C ASP A 109 24.81 6.81 -26.88
N GLY A 110 25.13 7.47 -25.75
CA GLY A 110 25.86 8.74 -25.71
C GLY A 110 25.02 9.97 -26.07
N TYR A 111 23.70 9.87 -26.03
CA TYR A 111 22.80 10.99 -26.37
C TYR A 111 22.88 12.18 -25.40
N TYR A 112 23.49 11.97 -24.23
CA TYR A 112 23.70 12.99 -23.20
C TYR A 112 25.18 13.42 -23.07
N ASP A 113 26.03 12.97 -23.99
CA ASP A 113 27.48 13.19 -23.93
C ASP A 113 27.87 14.67 -23.98
N ASP A 114 27.06 15.49 -24.64
CA ASP A 114 27.24 16.94 -24.72
C ASP A 114 27.31 17.59 -23.32
N GLU A 115 26.54 17.07 -22.37
CA GLU A 115 26.55 17.51 -20.98
C GLU A 115 27.44 16.64 -20.08
N LEU A 116 27.51 15.33 -20.34
CA LEU A 116 28.19 14.38 -19.45
C LEU A 116 29.71 14.27 -19.69
N GLN A 117 30.20 14.40 -20.92
CA GLN A 117 31.63 14.13 -21.23
C GLN A 117 32.59 15.01 -20.44
N GLN A 118 32.22 16.28 -20.19
CA GLN A 118 33.06 17.17 -19.40
C GLN A 118 33.17 16.72 -17.94
N ILE A 119 32.09 16.18 -17.38
CA ILE A 119 32.04 15.67 -16.01
C ILE A 119 32.82 14.35 -15.93
N VAL A 120 32.59 13.44 -16.87
CA VAL A 120 33.32 12.17 -17.00
C VAL A 120 34.83 12.43 -17.10
N GLY A 121 35.27 13.35 -17.95
CA GLY A 121 36.69 13.70 -18.07
C GLY A 121 37.29 14.34 -16.81
N LYS A 122 36.50 14.95 -15.93
CA LYS A 122 36.96 15.38 -14.59
C LYS A 122 37.05 14.19 -13.63
N ILE A 123 36.05 13.30 -13.64
CA ILE A 123 36.03 12.08 -12.83
C ILE A 123 37.25 11.20 -13.12
N GLU A 124 37.55 10.96 -14.40
CA GLU A 124 38.70 10.14 -14.81
C GLU A 124 40.05 10.76 -14.38
N ARG A 125 40.17 12.10 -14.40
CA ARG A 125 41.36 12.77 -13.88
C ARG A 125 41.53 12.55 -12.38
N VAL A 126 40.45 12.68 -11.61
CA VAL A 126 40.47 12.40 -10.17
C VAL A 126 40.81 10.93 -9.90
N ARG A 127 40.26 9.98 -10.67
CA ARG A 127 40.61 8.55 -10.55
C ARG A 127 42.11 8.32 -10.79
N ALA A 128 42.65 8.89 -11.86
CA ALA A 128 44.06 8.78 -12.21
C ALA A 128 44.98 9.41 -11.15
N GLU A 129 44.60 10.56 -10.58
CA GLU A 129 45.37 11.24 -9.52
C GLU A 129 45.50 10.40 -8.24
N TYR A 130 44.49 9.58 -7.94
CA TYR A 130 44.49 8.68 -6.77
C TYR A 130 44.96 7.26 -7.12
N GLY A 131 45.46 7.05 -8.34
CA GLY A 131 46.09 5.80 -8.76
C GLY A 131 45.12 4.65 -9.05
N LEU A 132 43.84 4.92 -9.28
CA LEU A 132 42.88 3.89 -9.71
C LEU A 132 43.15 3.51 -11.17
N ALA A 133 43.06 2.22 -11.47
CA ALA A 133 43.04 1.73 -12.85
C ALA A 133 41.72 2.12 -13.56
N ASN A 134 41.69 2.04 -14.90
CA ASN A 134 40.52 2.43 -15.71
C ASN A 134 39.24 1.62 -15.41
N ASP A 135 39.38 0.44 -14.80
CA ASP A 135 38.29 -0.45 -14.39
C ASP A 135 38.04 -0.44 -12.87
N GLU A 136 38.86 0.29 -12.11
CA GLU A 136 38.68 0.49 -10.68
C GLU A 136 37.78 1.71 -10.42
N TYR A 137 36.88 1.57 -9.46
CA TYR A 137 35.98 2.63 -9.05
C TYR A 137 35.80 2.63 -7.54
N TRP A 138 35.49 3.79 -6.97
CA TRP A 138 35.06 3.87 -5.58
C TRP A 138 33.61 3.39 -5.45
N PRO A 139 33.30 2.53 -4.46
CA PRO A 139 31.93 2.20 -4.11
C PRO A 139 31.08 3.45 -3.82
N LEU A 140 29.76 3.29 -3.90
CA LEU A 140 28.82 4.37 -3.61
C LEU A 140 29.08 4.98 -2.23
N GLY A 141 29.29 6.30 -2.18
CA GLY A 141 29.54 7.05 -0.96
C GLY A 141 31.00 7.04 -0.49
N GLU A 142 31.88 6.31 -1.17
CA GLU A 142 33.32 6.29 -0.92
C GLU A 142 34.08 7.26 -1.85
N GLY A 143 35.39 7.37 -1.65
CA GLY A 143 36.28 8.20 -2.47
C GLY A 143 36.46 9.64 -1.97
N PRO A 144 37.39 10.39 -2.61
CA PRO A 144 37.71 11.75 -2.23
C PRO A 144 36.51 12.70 -2.42
N LEU A 145 36.51 13.80 -1.68
CA LEU A 145 35.40 14.76 -1.68
C LEU A 145 35.11 15.32 -3.10
N GLU A 146 36.15 15.54 -3.90
CA GLU A 146 36.01 16.04 -5.27
C GLU A 146 35.35 15.02 -6.21
N TYR A 147 35.69 13.73 -6.09
CA TYR A 147 35.02 12.65 -6.81
C TYR A 147 33.53 12.61 -6.45
N ARG A 148 33.21 12.63 -5.14
CA ARG A 148 31.81 12.58 -4.68
C ARG A 148 30.99 13.74 -5.23
N ARG A 149 31.54 14.96 -5.24
CA ARG A 149 30.87 16.14 -5.84
C ARG A 149 30.64 15.99 -7.35
N LEU A 150 31.63 15.48 -8.09
CA LEU A 150 31.50 15.25 -9.52
C LEU A 150 30.49 14.14 -9.83
N ASN A 151 30.45 13.09 -9.01
CA ASN A 151 29.47 12.02 -9.14
C ASN A 151 28.05 12.54 -8.84
N GLU A 152 27.88 13.39 -7.82
CA GLU A 152 26.61 14.08 -7.56
C GLU A 152 26.17 14.98 -8.72
N GLU A 153 27.12 15.70 -9.35
CA GLU A 153 26.86 16.52 -10.54
C GLU A 153 26.41 15.64 -11.72
N TYR A 154 27.10 14.53 -11.96
CA TYR A 154 26.78 13.54 -12.98
C TYR A 154 25.37 12.96 -12.79
N GLU A 155 25.05 12.48 -11.58
CA GLU A 155 23.73 11.96 -11.24
C GLU A 155 22.64 13.02 -11.37
N SER A 156 22.93 14.28 -11.00
CA SER A 156 21.97 15.39 -11.16
C SER A 156 21.59 15.62 -12.62
N VAL A 157 22.54 15.50 -13.55
CA VAL A 157 22.26 15.59 -14.99
C VAL A 157 21.36 14.44 -15.43
N LEU A 158 21.69 13.20 -15.05
CA LEU A 158 20.87 12.03 -15.39
C LEU A 158 19.43 12.14 -14.87
N VAL A 159 19.25 12.56 -13.60
CA VAL A 159 17.92 12.78 -13.02
C VAL A 159 17.13 13.84 -13.79
N LYS A 160 17.76 14.95 -14.19
CA LYS A 160 17.11 15.98 -15.02
C LYS A 160 16.70 15.44 -16.39
N LYS A 161 17.53 14.61 -17.02
CA LYS A 161 17.22 13.96 -18.30
C LYS A 161 16.09 12.94 -18.15
N LEU A 162 16.04 12.19 -17.05
CA LEU A 162 14.93 11.28 -16.75
C LEU A 162 13.61 12.04 -16.55
N ILE A 163 13.61 13.12 -15.75
CA ILE A 163 12.44 13.98 -15.55
C ILE A 163 11.96 14.56 -16.90
N SER A 164 12.89 14.98 -17.76
CA SER A 164 12.57 15.48 -19.10
C SER A 164 11.94 14.39 -19.97
N THR A 165 12.44 13.15 -19.85
CA THR A 165 11.87 11.98 -20.54
C THR A 165 10.46 11.68 -20.03
N PHE A 166 10.18 11.78 -18.73
CA PHE A 166 8.81 11.65 -18.22
C PHE A 166 7.87 12.71 -18.83
N ARG A 167 8.29 13.97 -18.92
CA ARG A 167 7.49 15.04 -19.56
C ARG A 167 7.26 14.77 -21.05
N GLU A 168 8.25 14.26 -21.77
CA GLU A 168 8.13 13.85 -23.18
C GLU A 168 7.01 12.83 -23.39
N PHE A 169 6.87 11.86 -22.50
CA PHE A 169 5.82 10.83 -22.55
C PHE A 169 4.49 11.25 -21.88
N GLY A 170 4.34 12.54 -21.54
CA GLY A 170 3.16 13.09 -20.88
C GLY A 170 2.91 12.49 -19.50
N LEU A 171 3.98 12.18 -18.76
CA LEU A 171 3.96 11.68 -17.39
C LEU A 171 4.29 12.81 -16.40
N ASP A 172 3.63 13.96 -16.57
CA ASP A 172 3.92 15.18 -15.81
C ASP A 172 3.80 14.97 -14.29
N GLU A 173 2.83 14.17 -13.84
CA GLU A 173 2.67 13.84 -12.41
C GLU A 173 3.87 13.06 -11.86
N LEU A 174 4.47 12.16 -12.65
CA LEU A 174 5.66 11.40 -12.24
C LEU A 174 6.92 12.26 -12.32
N ALA A 175 7.01 13.13 -13.32
CA ALA A 175 8.07 14.13 -13.43
C ALA A 175 8.07 15.05 -12.20
N GLU A 176 6.90 15.58 -11.83
CA GLU A 176 6.72 16.43 -10.64
C GLU A 176 7.04 15.66 -9.35
N MET A 177 6.59 14.40 -9.25
CA MET A 177 6.89 13.57 -8.08
C MET A 177 8.39 13.30 -7.93
N LYS A 178 9.09 12.95 -9.02
CA LYS A 178 10.54 12.72 -8.98
C LYS A 178 11.33 14.00 -8.69
N GLU A 179 10.81 15.17 -9.08
CA GLU A 179 11.42 16.48 -8.85
C GLU A 179 11.19 17.00 -7.41
N LYS A 180 9.97 16.89 -6.88
CA LYS A 180 9.59 17.47 -5.57
C LYS A 180 9.71 16.51 -4.40
N SER A 181 9.48 15.22 -4.65
CA SER A 181 9.38 14.17 -3.63
C SER A 181 10.02 12.86 -4.13
N PRO A 182 11.34 12.84 -4.44
CA PRO A 182 12.00 11.68 -5.04
C PRO A 182 11.86 10.40 -4.19
N ASP A 183 11.91 10.51 -2.87
CA ASP A 183 11.72 9.38 -1.96
C ASP A 183 10.31 8.77 -2.06
N GLU A 184 9.28 9.61 -2.25
CA GLU A 184 7.91 9.12 -2.43
C GLU A 184 7.75 8.40 -3.77
N PHE A 185 8.39 8.92 -4.83
CA PHE A 185 8.43 8.25 -6.12
C PHE A 185 9.09 6.86 -6.00
N ASP A 186 10.26 6.78 -5.36
CA ASP A 186 11.01 5.53 -5.25
C ASP A 186 10.25 4.50 -4.41
N VAL A 187 9.55 4.93 -3.34
CA VAL A 187 8.67 4.07 -2.55
C VAL A 187 7.47 3.57 -3.36
N ASP A 188 6.77 4.44 -4.08
CA ASP A 188 5.61 4.03 -4.89
C ASP A 188 6.03 3.13 -6.07
N PHE A 189 7.17 3.42 -6.69
CA PHE A 189 7.75 2.62 -7.78
C PHE A 189 8.13 1.21 -7.31
N GLU A 190 8.89 1.09 -6.20
CA GLU A 190 9.29 -0.21 -5.67
C GLU A 190 8.08 -1.02 -5.18
N ARG A 191 7.07 -0.35 -4.59
CA ARG A 191 5.82 -1.02 -4.21
C ARG A 191 5.06 -1.56 -5.41
N GLY A 192 4.97 -0.79 -6.50
CA GLY A 192 4.39 -1.25 -7.75
C GLY A 192 5.13 -2.44 -8.34
N ARG A 193 6.48 -2.41 -8.34
CA ARG A 193 7.31 -3.53 -8.77
C ARG A 193 7.00 -4.79 -7.94
N ARG A 194 6.95 -4.67 -6.62
CA ARG A 194 6.66 -5.80 -5.71
C ARG A 194 5.26 -6.37 -5.88
N SER A 195 4.23 -5.55 -6.11
CA SER A 195 2.86 -6.06 -6.29
C SER A 195 2.71 -6.95 -7.53
N ILE A 196 3.65 -6.86 -8.47
CA ILE A 196 3.65 -7.63 -9.72
C ILE A 196 4.58 -8.84 -9.61
N PHE A 197 5.83 -8.62 -9.21
CA PHE A 197 6.88 -9.66 -9.28
C PHE A 197 7.08 -10.47 -8.00
N HIS A 198 6.51 -10.04 -6.87
CA HIS A 198 6.75 -10.66 -5.55
C HIS A 198 5.43 -11.11 -4.88
N ARG A 199 4.46 -11.58 -5.68
CA ARG A 199 3.11 -11.97 -5.21
C ARG A 199 3.09 -13.20 -4.30
N ASP A 200 4.13 -14.00 -4.34
CA ASP A 200 4.32 -15.22 -3.55
C ASP A 200 4.97 -14.96 -2.18
N GLU A 201 5.51 -13.76 -1.94
CA GLU A 201 6.12 -13.35 -0.66
C GLU A 201 5.08 -13.03 0.43
N LYS A 202 4.17 -13.99 0.70
CA LYS A 202 3.01 -13.82 1.58
C LYS A 202 3.34 -13.23 2.95
N GLU A 203 4.46 -13.65 3.56
CA GLU A 203 4.89 -13.11 4.84
C GLU A 203 5.26 -11.62 4.76
N LEU A 204 6.03 -11.21 3.74
CA LEU A 204 6.44 -9.81 3.58
C LEU A 204 5.24 -8.93 3.23
N ILE A 205 4.35 -9.43 2.35
CA ILE A 205 3.09 -8.76 2.01
C ILE A 205 2.24 -8.53 3.26
N LEU A 206 2.07 -9.54 4.11
CA LEU A 206 1.29 -9.42 5.33
C LEU A 206 1.91 -8.44 6.34
N ARG A 207 3.24 -8.42 6.48
CA ARG A 207 3.91 -7.43 7.34
C ARG A 207 3.60 -6.01 6.86
N ASP A 208 3.72 -5.75 5.57
CA ASP A 208 3.41 -4.43 4.99
C ASP A 208 1.92 -4.07 5.15
N ILE A 209 0.99 -5.04 4.98
CA ILE A 209 -0.44 -4.84 5.27
C ILE A 209 -0.67 -4.44 6.73
N VAL A 210 -0.05 -5.11 7.70
CA VAL A 210 -0.22 -4.81 9.13
C VAL A 210 0.25 -3.39 9.45
N VAL A 211 1.41 -2.98 8.93
CA VAL A 211 1.94 -1.61 9.11
C VAL A 211 1.01 -0.57 8.48
N ARG A 212 0.45 -0.86 7.30
CA ARG A 212 -0.54 0.03 6.67
C ARG A 212 -1.81 0.17 7.51
N TYR A 213 -2.34 -0.93 8.05
CA TYR A 213 -3.51 -0.86 8.91
C TYR A 213 -3.27 -0.08 10.20
N GLU A 214 -2.07 -0.14 10.78
CA GLU A 214 -1.70 0.72 11.90
C GLU A 214 -1.69 2.20 11.50
N LYS A 215 -1.04 2.55 10.38
CA LYS A 215 -1.00 3.94 9.88
C LYS A 215 -2.38 4.47 9.52
N GLU A 216 -3.22 3.65 8.87
CA GLU A 216 -4.61 3.99 8.58
C GLU A 216 -5.41 4.21 9.87
N ALA A 217 -5.19 3.38 10.90
CA ALA A 217 -5.85 3.56 12.18
C ALA A 217 -5.48 4.89 12.84
N GLN A 218 -4.20 5.26 12.82
CA GLN A 218 -3.72 6.54 13.35
C GLN A 218 -4.31 7.72 12.58
N ASN A 219 -4.32 7.68 11.25
CA ASN A 219 -4.90 8.72 10.40
C ASN A 219 -6.41 8.87 10.62
N ALA A 220 -7.13 7.75 10.76
CA ALA A 220 -8.55 7.76 11.04
C ALA A 220 -8.85 8.37 12.43
N ALA A 221 -8.09 7.96 13.45
CA ALA A 221 -8.24 8.52 14.80
C ALA A 221 -7.95 10.03 14.85
N ALA A 222 -6.92 10.50 14.13
CA ALA A 222 -6.56 11.92 14.05
C ALA A 222 -7.68 12.81 13.46
N THR A 223 -8.63 12.23 12.73
CA THR A 223 -9.79 12.94 12.16
C THR A 223 -11.10 12.64 12.90
N GLY A 224 -11.04 11.94 14.04
CA GLY A 224 -12.20 11.53 14.82
C GLY A 224 -12.98 10.33 14.26
N ALA A 225 -12.45 9.66 13.22
CA ALA A 225 -13.06 8.46 12.64
C ALA A 225 -12.71 7.20 13.44
N TYR A 226 -13.03 7.19 14.74
CA TYR A 226 -12.61 6.14 15.69
C TYR A 226 -13.08 4.74 15.31
N PHE A 227 -14.27 4.61 14.72
CA PHE A 227 -14.78 3.34 14.24
C PHE A 227 -13.92 2.71 13.13
N ALA A 228 -13.49 3.52 12.17
CA ALA A 228 -12.56 3.09 11.13
C ALA A 228 -11.20 2.74 11.74
N ALA A 229 -10.73 3.55 12.70
CA ALA A 229 -9.48 3.28 13.40
C ALA A 229 -9.47 1.93 14.12
N ILE A 230 -10.49 1.64 14.92
CA ILE A 230 -10.67 0.37 15.64
C ILE A 230 -10.77 -0.81 14.65
N THR A 231 -11.48 -0.63 13.54
CA THR A 231 -11.62 -1.65 12.49
C THR A 231 -10.26 -2.00 11.88
N SER A 232 -9.44 -0.99 11.55
CA SER A 232 -8.09 -1.18 11.02
C SER A 232 -7.16 -1.84 12.04
N LEU A 233 -7.19 -1.44 13.33
CA LEU A 233 -6.43 -2.13 14.39
C LEU A 233 -6.81 -3.62 14.51
N GLY A 234 -8.10 -3.93 14.45
CA GLY A 234 -8.60 -5.30 14.46
C GLY A 234 -8.11 -6.12 13.27
N ALA A 235 -8.08 -5.54 12.07
CA ALA A 235 -7.51 -6.18 10.88
C ALA A 235 -5.98 -6.36 11.00
N GLY A 236 -5.27 -5.41 11.62
CA GLY A 236 -3.85 -5.52 11.93
C GLY A 236 -3.53 -6.70 12.85
N VAL A 237 -4.30 -6.90 13.93
CA VAL A 237 -4.12 -8.06 14.81
C VAL A 237 -4.44 -9.38 14.10
N GLU A 238 -5.48 -9.43 13.26
CA GLU A 238 -5.75 -10.60 12.43
C GLU A 238 -4.54 -10.95 11.55
N GLY A 239 -3.94 -9.95 10.89
CA GLY A 239 -2.71 -10.10 10.11
C GLY A 239 -1.52 -10.63 10.93
N LEU A 240 -1.32 -10.13 12.16
CA LEU A 240 -0.28 -10.61 13.08
C LEU A 240 -0.45 -12.10 13.46
N LEU A 241 -1.69 -12.54 13.69
CA LEU A 241 -1.99 -13.94 13.99
C LEU A 241 -1.76 -14.85 12.78
N ILE A 242 -2.14 -14.40 11.58
CA ILE A 242 -1.86 -15.11 10.33
C ILE A 242 -0.33 -15.25 10.15
N LEU A 243 0.42 -14.17 10.32
CA LEU A 243 1.89 -14.17 10.25
C LEU A 243 2.51 -15.20 11.22
N LYS A 244 2.00 -15.28 12.45
CA LYS A 244 2.45 -16.31 13.40
C LYS A 244 2.19 -17.73 12.91
N CYS A 245 1.01 -17.97 12.36
CA CYS A 245 0.67 -19.28 11.82
C CYS A 245 1.53 -19.65 10.61
N LEU A 246 1.80 -18.70 9.69
CA LEU A 246 2.62 -18.92 8.50
C LEU A 246 4.08 -19.26 8.82
N ARG A 247 4.65 -18.66 9.86
CA ARG A 247 6.02 -18.95 10.33
C ARG A 247 6.20 -20.29 11.02
N SER A 248 5.10 -20.93 11.40
CA SER A 248 5.11 -22.23 12.07
C SER A 248 3.99 -23.12 11.51
N PRO A 249 3.99 -23.37 10.20
CA PRO A 249 2.81 -23.87 9.48
C PRO A 249 2.43 -25.28 9.93
N HIS A 250 3.41 -26.15 10.18
CA HIS A 250 3.16 -27.51 10.68
C HIS A 250 2.55 -27.51 12.08
N LYS A 251 3.03 -26.65 12.98
CA LYS A 251 2.50 -26.55 14.34
C LYS A 251 1.08 -25.98 14.31
N ALA A 252 0.86 -24.92 13.53
CA ALA A 252 -0.43 -24.29 13.35
C ALA A 252 -1.46 -25.28 12.79
N ALA A 253 -1.14 -25.98 11.69
CA ALA A 253 -2.02 -26.97 11.07
C ALA A 253 -2.38 -28.13 12.02
N ARG A 254 -1.39 -28.67 12.74
CA ARG A 254 -1.60 -29.74 13.72
C ARG A 254 -2.55 -29.34 14.84
N ILE A 255 -2.50 -28.09 15.27
CA ILE A 255 -3.39 -27.54 16.31
C ILE A 255 -4.78 -27.28 15.72
N ALA A 256 -4.85 -26.65 14.54
CA ALA A 256 -6.08 -26.37 13.83
C ALA A 256 -6.94 -27.63 13.65
N LYS A 257 -6.32 -28.75 13.26
CA LYS A 257 -6.97 -30.07 13.13
C LYS A 257 -7.66 -30.57 14.39
N LYS A 258 -7.14 -30.19 15.56
CA LYS A 258 -7.62 -30.63 16.89
C LYS A 258 -8.69 -29.68 17.46
N LEU A 259 -9.03 -28.59 16.77
CA LEU A 259 -10.06 -27.69 17.25
C LEU A 259 -11.47 -28.31 17.18
N PRO A 260 -12.42 -27.85 18.01
CA PRO A 260 -13.82 -28.24 17.92
C PRO A 260 -14.40 -27.98 16.52
N LYS A 261 -15.31 -28.86 16.07
CA LYS A 261 -15.90 -28.81 14.71
C LYS A 261 -16.46 -27.43 14.33
N ARG A 262 -17.00 -26.67 15.31
CA ARG A 262 -17.58 -25.33 15.10
C ARG A 262 -16.55 -24.30 14.60
N ILE A 263 -15.31 -24.37 15.07
CA ILE A 263 -14.28 -23.35 14.80
C ILE A 263 -13.08 -23.92 14.02
N ARG A 264 -13.11 -25.22 13.71
CA ARG A 264 -12.08 -25.90 12.92
C ARG A 264 -12.13 -25.37 11.47
N PRO A 265 -11.00 -24.95 10.89
CA PRO A 265 -10.97 -24.46 9.52
C PRO A 265 -11.19 -25.59 8.52
N ARG A 266 -11.73 -25.26 7.34
CA ARG A 266 -11.89 -26.21 6.23
C ARG A 266 -10.55 -26.62 5.62
N TYR A 267 -9.62 -25.66 5.49
CA TYR A 267 -8.28 -25.85 4.94
C TYR A 267 -7.23 -25.67 6.04
N GLU A 268 -6.88 -26.77 6.71
CA GLU A 268 -5.98 -26.76 7.89
C GLU A 268 -4.54 -26.36 7.57
N HIS A 269 -4.13 -26.32 6.30
CA HIS A 269 -2.77 -25.96 5.89
C HIS A 269 -2.65 -24.52 5.39
N ASP A 270 -3.75 -23.78 5.29
CA ASP A 270 -3.76 -22.41 4.80
C ASP A 270 -4.36 -21.44 5.83
N PRO A 271 -3.52 -20.85 6.71
CA PRO A 271 -3.97 -19.87 7.69
C PRO A 271 -4.67 -18.64 7.11
N MET A 272 -4.47 -18.33 5.82
CA MET A 272 -5.10 -17.20 5.16
C MET A 272 -6.62 -17.35 5.04
N THR A 273 -7.14 -18.57 5.11
CA THR A 273 -8.58 -18.84 4.99
C THR A 273 -9.27 -18.99 6.35
N TRP A 274 -8.54 -18.82 7.45
CA TRP A 274 -9.07 -19.06 8.80
C TRP A 274 -9.81 -17.83 9.30
N THR A 275 -10.84 -18.06 10.12
CA THR A 275 -11.54 -16.96 10.77
C THR A 275 -10.68 -16.35 11.90
N PHE A 276 -10.93 -15.09 12.24
CA PHE A 276 -10.27 -14.44 13.37
C PHE A 276 -10.40 -15.25 14.69
N GLU A 277 -11.56 -15.86 14.95
CA GLU A 277 -11.76 -16.73 16.14
C GLU A 277 -10.86 -17.98 16.08
N THR A 278 -10.78 -18.63 14.92
CA THR A 278 -9.89 -19.78 14.69
C THR A 278 -8.42 -19.41 14.91
N LEU A 279 -7.99 -18.26 14.37
CA LEU A 279 -6.61 -17.78 14.49
C LEU A 279 -6.22 -17.52 15.96
N ILE A 280 -7.10 -16.88 16.74
CA ILE A 280 -6.87 -16.65 18.18
C ILE A 280 -6.73 -17.98 18.91
N GLU A 281 -7.63 -18.93 18.67
CA GLU A 281 -7.62 -20.22 19.37
C GLU A 281 -6.39 -21.07 19.01
N VAL A 282 -5.98 -21.08 17.73
CA VAL A 282 -4.74 -21.77 17.32
C VAL A 282 -3.53 -21.13 18.02
N CYS A 283 -3.42 -19.80 18.03
CA CYS A 283 -2.31 -19.11 18.65
C CYS A 283 -2.27 -19.30 20.17
N LEU A 284 -3.43 -19.33 20.83
CA LEU A 284 -3.56 -19.63 22.26
C LEU A 284 -3.06 -21.05 22.56
N ARG A 285 -3.58 -22.07 21.88
CA ARG A 285 -3.15 -23.47 22.07
C ARG A 285 -1.71 -23.73 21.68
N ALA A 286 -1.16 -22.90 20.78
CA ALA A 286 0.25 -22.95 20.41
C ALA A 286 1.18 -22.35 21.47
N GLY A 287 0.64 -21.66 22.48
CA GLY A 287 1.40 -20.92 23.48
C GLY A 287 1.97 -19.60 22.95
N TRP A 288 1.42 -19.05 21.87
CA TRP A 288 1.86 -17.79 21.27
C TRP A 288 1.14 -16.56 21.81
N LEU A 289 0.12 -16.77 22.65
CA LEU A 289 -0.62 -15.74 23.38
C LEU A 289 -0.44 -15.97 24.89
N PRO A 290 0.76 -15.74 25.46
CA PRO A 290 0.99 -15.87 26.89
C PRO A 290 0.16 -14.86 27.69
N LYS A 291 0.01 -15.11 28.99
CA LYS A 291 -0.50 -14.10 29.92
C LYS A 291 0.51 -12.95 30.04
N ILE A 292 0.01 -11.73 30.27
CA ILE A 292 0.83 -10.54 30.46
C ILE A 292 0.65 -10.06 31.88
N GLU A 293 1.75 -9.99 32.62
CA GLU A 293 1.74 -9.61 34.03
C GLU A 293 2.23 -8.17 34.19
N THR A 294 1.52 -7.41 35.02
CA THR A 294 1.90 -6.07 35.45
C THR A 294 1.90 -6.03 36.98
N SER A 295 2.34 -4.92 37.58
CA SER A 295 2.24 -4.75 39.04
C SER A 295 0.80 -4.72 39.56
N VAL A 296 -0.19 -4.52 38.68
CA VAL A 296 -1.60 -4.31 39.05
C VAL A 296 -2.48 -5.49 38.66
N ALA A 297 -2.23 -6.12 37.52
CA ALA A 297 -3.11 -7.15 36.96
C ALA A 297 -2.37 -8.13 36.04
N VAL A 298 -3.00 -9.29 35.85
CA VAL A 298 -2.62 -10.31 34.87
C VAL A 298 -3.65 -10.34 33.75
N TYR A 299 -3.23 -10.03 32.53
CA TYR A 299 -4.08 -9.96 31.35
C TYR A 299 -3.96 -11.24 30.50
N ASN A 300 -5.09 -11.74 30.01
CA ASN A 300 -5.13 -12.84 29.06
C ASN A 300 -5.06 -12.30 27.62
N SER A 301 -3.93 -12.50 26.94
CA SER A 301 -3.73 -12.01 25.56
C SER A 301 -4.79 -12.52 24.58
N ALA A 302 -5.31 -13.75 24.75
CA ALA A 302 -6.37 -14.25 23.88
C ALA A 302 -7.71 -13.54 24.11
N GLU A 303 -8.03 -13.19 25.36
CA GLU A 303 -9.22 -12.38 25.66
C GLU A 303 -9.10 -10.96 25.12
N LEU A 304 -7.90 -10.35 25.20
CA LEU A 304 -7.64 -9.06 24.57
C LEU A 304 -7.86 -9.12 23.05
N ALA A 305 -7.36 -10.17 22.38
CA ALA A 305 -7.59 -10.37 20.94
C ALA A 305 -9.07 -10.58 20.62
N HIS A 306 -9.81 -11.34 21.44
CA HIS A 306 -11.26 -11.50 21.29
C HIS A 306 -12.03 -10.19 21.50
N ARG A 307 -11.59 -9.34 22.45
CA ARG A 307 -12.17 -8.01 22.68
C ARG A 307 -11.99 -7.12 21.45
N LEU A 308 -10.77 -7.04 20.90
CA LEU A 308 -10.53 -6.24 19.69
C LEU A 308 -11.30 -6.78 18.47
N ARG A 309 -11.41 -8.11 18.33
CA ARG A 309 -12.27 -8.74 17.32
C ARG A 309 -13.74 -8.33 17.49
N GLN A 310 -14.26 -8.32 18.71
CA GLN A 310 -15.63 -7.91 18.98
C GLN A 310 -15.84 -6.44 18.61
N MET A 311 -14.88 -5.57 18.98
CA MET A 311 -14.90 -4.15 18.64
C MET A 311 -14.91 -3.91 17.13
N ARG A 312 -14.04 -4.61 16.38
CA ARG A 312 -14.05 -4.60 14.90
C ARG A 312 -15.39 -5.05 14.33
N ASN A 313 -16.00 -6.09 14.90
CA ASN A 313 -17.23 -6.68 14.37
C ASN A 313 -18.45 -5.76 14.48
N TYR A 314 -18.37 -4.66 15.23
CA TYR A 314 -19.43 -3.63 15.23
C TYR A 314 -19.57 -2.94 13.87
N VAL A 315 -18.62 -3.11 12.94
CA VAL A 315 -18.76 -2.77 11.50
C VAL A 315 -19.98 -3.39 10.86
N HIS A 316 -20.44 -4.54 11.36
CA HIS A 316 -21.64 -5.20 10.85
C HIS A 316 -22.90 -4.60 11.50
N PRO A 317 -23.80 -3.94 10.74
CA PRO A 317 -24.95 -3.26 11.31
C PRO A 317 -25.86 -4.19 12.12
N SER A 318 -26.05 -5.44 11.67
CA SER A 318 -26.86 -6.43 12.40
C SER A 318 -26.29 -6.79 13.77
N ARG A 319 -24.95 -6.85 13.91
CA ARG A 319 -24.29 -7.05 15.20
C ARG A 319 -24.41 -5.81 16.07
N ASN A 320 -24.16 -4.64 15.50
CA ASN A 320 -24.20 -3.38 16.23
C ASN A 320 -25.60 -3.10 16.82
N VAL A 321 -26.66 -3.36 16.05
CA VAL A 321 -28.05 -3.20 16.54
C VAL A 321 -28.38 -4.13 17.71
N VAL A 322 -27.86 -5.36 17.73
CA VAL A 322 -28.13 -6.34 18.79
C VAL A 322 -27.28 -6.08 20.02
N ASP A 323 -25.98 -5.86 19.82
CA ASP A 323 -25.00 -5.86 20.90
C ASP A 323 -24.78 -4.45 21.49
N ARG A 324 -24.92 -3.39 20.69
CA ARG A 324 -24.64 -1.99 21.07
C ARG A 324 -25.58 -0.97 20.39
N PRO A 325 -26.91 -1.12 20.53
CA PRO A 325 -27.84 -0.20 19.88
C PRO A 325 -27.62 1.24 20.36
N TRP A 326 -27.52 2.17 19.41
CA TRP A 326 -27.39 3.62 19.65
C TRP A 326 -26.09 4.08 20.34
N ILE A 327 -25.08 3.21 20.43
CA ILE A 327 -23.78 3.57 21.00
C ILE A 327 -22.81 3.88 19.86
N GLU A 328 -22.20 5.06 19.92
CA GLU A 328 -21.13 5.47 19.02
C GLU A 328 -19.77 5.09 19.59
N MET A 329 -18.80 4.80 18.72
CA MET A 329 -17.42 4.59 19.16
C MET A 329 -16.75 5.94 19.40
N ASP A 330 -16.22 6.13 20.61
CA ASP A 330 -15.51 7.35 20.99
C ASP A 330 -13.98 7.17 21.05
N GLU A 331 -13.30 8.25 21.43
CA GLU A 331 -11.85 8.29 21.58
C GLU A 331 -11.35 7.31 22.63
N ARG A 332 -12.08 7.12 23.74
CA ARG A 332 -11.65 6.22 24.83
C ARG A 332 -11.65 4.78 24.35
N GLU A 333 -12.65 4.40 23.57
CA GLU A 333 -12.72 3.07 22.97
C GLU A 333 -11.62 2.85 21.94
N TYR A 334 -11.26 3.88 21.18
CA TYR A 334 -10.08 3.82 20.32
C TYR A 334 -8.80 3.64 21.14
N LEU A 335 -8.60 4.40 22.22
CA LEU A 335 -7.41 4.29 23.08
C LEU A 335 -7.31 2.90 23.73
N ASP A 336 -8.43 2.34 24.17
CA ASP A 336 -8.51 0.96 24.66
C ASP A 336 -8.11 -0.05 23.56
N ALA A 337 -8.65 0.10 22.36
CA ALA A 337 -8.31 -0.75 21.21
C ALA A 337 -6.84 -0.63 20.81
N TYR A 338 -6.29 0.58 20.84
CA TYR A 338 -4.89 0.85 20.52
C TYR A 338 -3.95 0.26 21.57
N ALA A 339 -4.28 0.39 22.86
CA ALA A 339 -3.53 -0.26 23.94
C ALA A 339 -3.52 -1.79 23.77
N ILE A 340 -4.68 -2.39 23.46
CA ILE A 340 -4.79 -3.82 23.13
C ILE A 340 -3.91 -4.17 21.93
N TYR A 341 -3.97 -3.38 20.86
CA TYR A 341 -3.16 -3.58 19.66
C TYR A 341 -1.67 -3.58 19.98
N ILE A 342 -1.16 -2.58 20.69
CA ILE A 342 0.27 -2.46 21.03
C ILE A 342 0.76 -3.63 21.88
N VAL A 343 -0.06 -4.05 22.84
CA VAL A 343 0.23 -5.23 23.67
C VAL A 343 0.32 -6.49 22.81
N LEU A 344 -0.66 -6.73 21.94
CA LEU A 344 -0.67 -7.89 21.06
C LEU A 344 0.41 -7.82 19.99
N PHE A 345 0.72 -6.64 19.48
CA PHE A 345 1.86 -6.38 18.60
C PHE A 345 3.18 -6.71 19.30
N THR A 346 3.33 -6.42 20.58
CA THR A 346 4.56 -6.79 21.31
C THR A 346 4.66 -8.31 21.50
N VAL A 347 3.55 -8.98 21.80
CA VAL A 347 3.50 -10.43 22.01
C VAL A 347 3.71 -11.19 20.69
N LEU A 348 2.99 -10.80 19.64
CA LEU A 348 2.99 -11.46 18.33
C LEU A 348 4.11 -10.92 17.43
N GLY A 349 4.52 -9.69 17.60
CA GLY A 349 5.56 -9.00 16.84
C GLY A 349 6.97 -9.17 17.40
N LYS A 350 7.21 -9.92 18.48
CA LYS A 350 8.58 -10.33 18.93
C LYS A 350 9.44 -11.10 17.90
N VAL A 351 9.02 -11.11 16.65
CA VAL A 351 9.62 -11.78 15.51
C VAL A 351 9.60 -10.79 14.32
N TRP A 352 9.67 -9.47 14.53
CA TRP A 352 9.94 -8.53 13.43
C TRP A 352 11.33 -8.80 12.85
#